data_AF-A0A430RA26-F1
#
_entry.id   AF-A0A430RA26-F1
#
_cell.length_a   1.000
_cell.length_b   1.000
_cell.length_c   1.000
_cell.angle_alpha   90.00
_cell.angle_beta   90.00
_cell.angle_gamma   90.00
#
_symmetry.space_group_name_H-M   'P 1'
#
loop_
_entity.id
_entity.type
_entity.pdbx_description
1 polymer ?
#
loop_
_entity_poly.entity_id
_entity_poly.type
_entity_poly.pdbx_seq_one_letter_code
_entity_poly.pdbx_strand_id
1 'polypeptide(L)'
;HLRYLLRLLLFPGPKAPKRLYPAHLHIAVDPKAQGKGLGKALLADFLECLKQKGVKGVQLSTTRANTAARRLYQSQGFRLYAKRASPFWAPYHGHPVIHEVWVKEL
;
A
#
# COMPACT_ATOMS: atom_id res chain seq x y z
N HIS A 1 1.55 21.53 6.48
CA HIS A 1 0.52 20.49 6.69
C HIS A 1 -0.80 20.76 5.96
N LEU A 2 -1.36 21.97 5.94
CA LEU A 2 -2.65 22.28 5.29
C LEU A 2 -2.73 21.90 3.79
N ARG A 3 -1.68 22.16 3.00
CA ARG A 3 -1.61 21.79 1.57
C ARG A 3 -1.64 20.27 1.32
N TYR A 4 -1.25 19.45 2.30
CA TYR A 4 -1.35 17.99 2.19
C TYR A 4 -2.79 17.52 2.42
N LEU A 5 -3.44 18.06 3.46
CA LEU A 5 -4.84 17.76 3.77
C LEU A 5 -5.78 18.19 2.63
N LEU A 6 -5.55 19.37 2.04
CA LEU A 6 -6.31 19.83 0.88
C LEU A 6 -6.16 18.86 -0.31
N ARG A 7 -4.96 18.35 -0.57
CA ARG A 7 -4.74 17.34 -1.63
C ARG A 7 -5.45 16.02 -1.34
N LEU A 8 -5.56 15.60 -0.06
CA LEU A 8 -6.29 14.38 0.31
C LEU A 8 -7.78 14.49 -0.04
N LEU A 9 -8.35 15.68 0.15
CA LEU A 9 -9.75 15.96 -0.22
C LEU A 9 -9.94 16.01 -1.74
N LEU A 10 -9.06 16.72 -2.45
CA LEU A 10 -9.18 16.92 -3.90
C LEU A 10 -8.87 15.68 -4.73
N PHE A 11 -7.97 14.80 -4.26
CA PHE A 11 -7.47 13.66 -5.05
C PHE A 11 -7.58 12.33 -4.30
N PRO A 12 -8.80 11.84 -4.05
CA PRO A 12 -9.08 10.89 -2.98
C PRO A 12 -8.65 9.42 -3.18
N GLY A 13 -7.61 9.02 -3.92
CA GLY A 13 -7.18 7.59 -4.06
C GLY A 13 -8.24 6.52 -4.45
N PRO A 14 -7.88 5.42 -5.13
CA PRO A 14 -8.78 4.26 -5.19
C PRO A 14 -8.85 3.58 -3.81
N LYS A 15 -9.91 2.81 -3.52
CA LYS A 15 -10.06 2.02 -2.29
C LYS A 15 -10.69 0.67 -2.60
N ALA A 16 -10.28 -0.39 -1.90
CA ALA A 16 -10.94 -1.68 -1.99
C ALA A 16 -12.15 -1.75 -1.03
N PRO A 17 -13.16 -2.58 -1.31
CA PRO A 17 -14.34 -2.72 -0.46
C PRO A 17 -13.95 -3.18 0.95
N LYS A 18 -14.23 -2.35 1.96
CA LYS A 18 -13.90 -2.66 3.37
C LYS A 18 -14.56 -3.95 3.88
N ARG A 19 -15.72 -4.32 3.31
CA ARG A 19 -16.41 -5.59 3.65
C ARG A 19 -15.57 -6.82 3.30
N LEU A 20 -14.76 -6.74 2.24
CA LEU A 20 -13.90 -7.84 1.78
C LEU A 20 -12.46 -7.70 2.32
N TYR A 21 -11.97 -6.46 2.41
CA TYR A 21 -10.60 -6.13 2.84
C TYR A 21 -10.61 -5.11 3.98
N PRO A 22 -11.04 -5.51 5.19
CA PRO A 22 -11.21 -4.59 6.31
C PRO A 22 -9.88 -4.07 6.89
N ALA A 23 -8.78 -4.81 6.78
CA ALA A 23 -7.47 -4.37 7.25
C ALA A 23 -6.74 -3.51 6.20
N HIS A 24 -6.02 -2.48 6.66
CA HIS A 24 -5.14 -1.66 5.81
C HIS A 24 -3.70 -1.79 6.30
N LEU A 25 -2.81 -2.30 5.45
CA LEU A 25 -1.39 -2.39 5.73
C LEU A 25 -0.69 -1.06 5.46
N HIS A 26 0.13 -0.61 6.43
CA HIS A 26 1.14 0.42 6.26
C HIS A 26 2.46 -0.09 6.84
N ILE A 27 3.51 -0.17 6.03
CA ILE A 27 4.86 -0.53 6.46
C ILE A 27 5.87 0.44 5.86
N ALA A 28 6.90 0.74 6.64
CA ALA A 28 8.06 1.51 6.21
C ALA A 28 9.31 0.86 6.80
N VAL A 29 10.38 0.82 6.01
CA VAL A 29 11.71 0.37 6.46
C VAL A 29 12.65 1.52 6.19
N ASP A 30 13.44 1.88 7.20
CA ASP A 30 14.47 2.92 7.08
C ASP A 30 15.36 2.63 5.87
N PRO A 31 15.69 3.63 5.02
CA PRO A 31 16.52 3.43 3.84
C PRO A 31 17.82 2.67 4.11
N LYS A 32 18.47 2.89 5.26
CA LYS A 32 19.73 2.21 5.64
C LYS A 32 19.55 0.73 6.04
N ALA A 33 18.30 0.32 6.28
CA ALA A 33 17.93 -1.02 6.68
C ALA A 33 17.23 -1.83 5.57
N GLN A 34 17.01 -1.23 4.39
CA GLN A 34 16.42 -1.90 3.23
C GLN A 34 17.36 -2.96 2.63
N GLY A 35 16.81 -3.86 1.81
CA GLY A 35 17.57 -4.96 1.18
C GLY A 35 17.91 -6.14 2.09
N LYS A 36 17.63 -6.04 3.41
CA LYS A 36 17.95 -7.08 4.41
C LYS A 36 16.78 -8.03 4.73
N GLY A 37 15.73 -8.04 3.90
CA GLY A 37 14.54 -8.87 4.12
C GLY A 37 13.56 -8.36 5.20
N LEU A 38 13.85 -7.26 5.90
CA LEU A 38 12.99 -6.73 6.97
C LEU A 38 11.55 -6.44 6.52
N GLY A 39 11.37 -5.87 5.33
CA GLY A 39 10.02 -5.60 4.81
C GLY A 39 9.20 -6.88 4.60
N LYS A 40 9.85 -8.00 4.26
CA LYS A 40 9.21 -9.30 4.13
C LYS A 40 8.86 -9.88 5.50
N ALA A 41 9.76 -9.79 6.48
CA ALA A 41 9.52 -10.24 7.85
C ALA A 41 8.33 -9.49 8.48
N LEU A 42 8.36 -8.15 8.45
CA LEU A 42 7.27 -7.31 8.97
C LEU A 42 5.93 -7.62 8.31
N LEU A 43 5.93 -7.86 7.00
CA LEU A 43 4.71 -8.21 6.27
C LEU A 43 4.20 -9.60 6.68
N ALA A 44 5.09 -10.60 6.82
CA ALA A 44 4.70 -11.94 7.26
C ALA A 44 4.06 -11.91 8.65
N ASP A 45 4.70 -11.26 9.61
CA ASP A 45 4.19 -11.15 11.00
C ASP A 45 2.85 -10.42 11.05
N PHE A 46 2.70 -9.34 10.26
CA PHE A 46 1.44 -8.63 10.16
C PHE A 46 0.31 -9.51 9.60
N LEU A 47 0.58 -10.25 8.52
CA LEU A 47 -0.41 -11.15 7.91
C LEU A 47 -0.81 -12.28 8.88
N GLU A 48 0.15 -12.82 9.62
CA GLU A 48 -0.10 -13.85 10.62
C GLU A 48 -0.97 -13.31 11.78
N CYS A 49 -0.68 -12.10 12.28
CA CYS A 49 -1.51 -11.44 13.27
C CYS A 49 -2.96 -11.24 12.78
N LEU A 50 -3.15 -10.87 11.51
CA LEU A 50 -4.48 -10.72 10.93
C LEU A 50 -5.24 -12.05 10.83
N LYS A 51 -4.55 -13.13 10.43
CA LYS A 51 -5.13 -14.47 10.38
C LYS A 51 -5.58 -14.95 11.75
N GLN A 52 -4.72 -14.79 12.77
CA GLN A 52 -5.05 -15.14 14.16
C GLN A 52 -6.26 -14.37 14.70
N LYS A 53 -6.50 -13.15 14.20
CA LYS A 53 -7.67 -12.33 14.53
C LYS A 53 -8.90 -12.63 13.67
N GLY A 54 -8.86 -13.63 12.79
CA GLY A 54 -9.98 -14.00 11.91
C GLY A 54 -10.31 -12.94 10.85
N VAL A 55 -9.35 -12.08 10.49
CA VAL A 55 -9.56 -11.02 9.50
C VAL A 55 -9.55 -11.64 8.10
N LYS A 56 -10.61 -11.39 7.33
CA LYS A 56 -10.86 -12.05 6.02
C LYS A 56 -10.00 -11.54 4.86
N GLY A 57 -9.41 -10.36 5.00
CA GLY A 57 -8.67 -9.74 3.91
C GLY A 57 -7.98 -8.44 4.29
N VAL A 58 -6.96 -8.10 3.53
CA VAL A 58 -6.12 -6.92 3.72
C VAL A 58 -5.99 -6.16 2.39
N GLN A 59 -6.00 -4.84 2.48
CA GLN A 59 -5.65 -3.94 1.39
C GLN A 59 -4.45 -3.07 1.74
N LEU A 60 -3.78 -2.57 0.71
CA LEU A 60 -2.71 -1.58 0.83
C LEU A 60 -2.74 -0.61 -0.34
N SER A 61 -2.14 0.56 -0.15
CA SER A 61 -1.94 1.55 -1.20
C SER A 61 -0.45 1.82 -1.43
N THR A 62 -0.04 1.88 -2.69
CA THR A 62 1.32 2.26 -3.10
C THR A 62 1.29 3.07 -4.39
N THR A 63 2.44 3.49 -4.91
CA THR A 63 2.56 4.10 -6.24
C THR A 63 3.24 3.14 -7.20
N ARG A 64 2.94 3.24 -8.50
CA ARG A 64 3.60 2.44 -9.55
C ARG A 64 5.11 2.64 -9.56
N ALA A 65 5.58 3.82 -9.14
CA ALA A 65 6.98 4.18 -9.00
C ALA A 65 7.71 3.40 -7.90
N ASN A 66 6.99 2.89 -6.89
CA ASN A 66 7.56 2.10 -5.81
C ASN A 66 7.75 0.63 -6.23
N THR A 67 8.72 0.39 -7.11
CA THR A 67 9.00 -0.92 -7.71
C THR A 67 9.39 -1.98 -6.67
N ALA A 68 10.16 -1.59 -5.64
CA ALA A 68 10.55 -2.47 -4.56
C ALA A 68 9.33 -2.98 -3.76
N ALA A 69 8.43 -2.08 -3.36
CA ALA A 69 7.21 -2.48 -2.66
C ALA A 69 6.29 -3.35 -3.55
N ARG A 70 6.15 -3.02 -4.83
CA ARG A 70 5.36 -3.83 -5.78
C ARG A 70 5.87 -5.26 -5.89
N ARG A 71 7.19 -5.45 -6.04
CA ARG A 71 7.82 -6.78 -6.06
C ARG A 71 7.58 -7.54 -4.76
N LEU A 72 7.73 -6.87 -3.61
CA LEU A 72 7.44 -7.44 -2.30
C LEU A 72 5.98 -7.92 -2.22
N TYR A 73 5.01 -7.07 -2.52
CA TYR A 73 3.59 -7.42 -2.42
C TYR A 73 3.19 -8.54 -3.38
N GLN A 74 3.68 -8.51 -4.62
CA GLN A 74 3.50 -9.60 -5.58
C GLN A 74 4.04 -10.93 -5.03
N SER A 75 5.26 -10.93 -4.49
CA SER A 75 5.88 -12.14 -3.91
C SER A 75 5.11 -12.69 -2.72
N GLN A 76 4.34 -11.85 -2.01
CA GLN A 76 3.50 -12.25 -0.88
C GLN A 76 2.05 -12.57 -1.29
N GLY A 77 1.77 -12.65 -2.59
CA GLY A 77 0.46 -13.03 -3.13
C GLY A 77 -0.60 -11.94 -3.02
N PHE A 78 -0.20 -10.66 -2.97
CA PHE A 78 -1.14 -9.57 -3.21
C PHE A 78 -1.42 -9.43 -4.70
N ARG A 79 -2.65 -9.07 -5.04
CA ARG A 79 -3.09 -8.76 -6.41
C ARG A 79 -3.47 -7.30 -6.55
N LEU A 80 -3.18 -6.72 -7.71
CA LEU A 80 -3.63 -5.37 -8.04
C LEU A 80 -5.16 -5.35 -8.13
N TYR A 81 -5.80 -4.48 -7.36
CA TYR A 81 -7.25 -4.31 -7.35
C TYR A 81 -7.69 -3.10 -8.18
N ALA A 82 -7.02 -1.97 -8.00
CA ALA A 82 -7.35 -0.73 -8.69
C ALA A 82 -6.09 0.11 -8.91
N LYS A 83 -6.09 0.90 -9.99
CA LYS A 83 -5.03 1.88 -10.27
C LYS A 83 -5.65 3.17 -10.79
N ARG A 84 -5.07 4.32 -10.40
CA ARG A 84 -5.52 5.65 -10.85
C ARG A 84 -4.35 6.61 -10.91
N ALA A 85 -4.17 7.27 -12.05
CA ALA A 85 -3.28 8.42 -12.14
C ALA A 85 -3.81 9.56 -11.27
N SER A 86 -2.94 10.20 -10.49
CA SER A 86 -3.32 11.29 -9.61
C SER A 86 -2.16 12.27 -9.44
N PRO A 87 -2.44 13.59 -9.39
CA PRO A 87 -1.45 14.61 -9.10
C PRO A 87 -1.09 14.69 -7.60
N PHE A 88 -1.68 13.87 -6.73
CA PHE A 88 -1.49 13.94 -5.29
C PHE A 88 0.00 13.96 -4.87
N TRP A 89 0.83 13.10 -5.48
CA TRP A 89 2.27 13.03 -5.22
C TRP A 89 3.13 13.86 -6.18
N ALA A 90 2.54 14.62 -7.11
CA ALA A 90 3.29 15.41 -8.08
C ALA A 90 4.28 16.40 -7.44
N PRO A 91 3.98 17.05 -6.29
CA PRO A 91 4.96 17.91 -5.62
C PRO A 91 6.24 17.21 -5.15
N TYR A 92 6.24 15.88 -5.10
CA TYR A 92 7.40 15.08 -4.68
C TYR A 92 8.06 14.31 -5.82
N HIS A 93 7.33 14.07 -6.93
CA HIS A 93 7.83 13.32 -8.08
C HIS A 93 8.04 14.19 -9.33
N GLY A 94 7.63 15.46 -9.30
CA GLY A 94 7.65 16.38 -10.44
C GLY A 94 6.54 16.15 -11.47
N HIS A 95 5.81 15.02 -11.39
CA HIS A 95 4.72 14.68 -12.31
C HIS A 95 3.64 13.84 -11.60
N PRO A 96 2.41 13.74 -12.14
CA PRO A 96 1.39 12.82 -11.65
C PRO A 96 1.90 11.38 -11.62
N VAL A 97 1.49 10.62 -10.60
CA VAL A 97 1.88 9.20 -10.45
C VAL A 97 0.65 8.33 -10.41
N ILE A 98 0.82 7.07 -10.84
CA ILE A 98 -0.23 6.07 -10.74
C ILE A 98 -0.25 5.54 -9.30
N HIS A 99 -1.34 5.79 -8.59
CA HIS A 99 -1.64 5.14 -7.33
C HIS A 99 -2.21 3.76 -7.60
N GLU A 100 -1.78 2.77 -6.84
CA GLU A 100 -2.21 1.39 -6.94
C GLU A 100 -2.75 0.94 -5.58
N VAL A 101 -3.91 0.27 -5.60
CA VAL A 101 -4.44 -0.47 -4.45
C VAL A 101 -4.25 -1.95 -4.73
N TRP A 102 -3.67 -2.64 -3.76
CA TRP A 102 -3.41 -4.07 -3.81
C TRP A 102 -4.18 -4.75 -2.69
N VAL A 103 -4.68 -5.95 -2.94
CA VAL A 103 -5.50 -6.72 -2.00
C VAL A 103 -4.99 -8.14 -1.86
N LYS A 104 -5.24 -8.75 -0.71
CA LYS A 104 -4.98 -10.17 -0.43
C LYS A 104 -6.08 -10.70 0.48
N GLU A 105 -6.60 -11.87 0.13
CA GLU A 105 -7.47 -12.68 0.99
C GLU A 105 -6.59 -13.46 1.98
N LEU A 106 -7.07 -13.62 3.21
CA LEU A 106 -6.30 -14.17 4.33
C LEU A 106 -6.82 -15.53 4.77
#